data_AF-A0A5D2S9E8-F1
#
_entry.id   AF-A0A5D2S9E8-F1
#
_cell.length_a   1.000
_cell.length_b   1.000
_cell.length_c   1.000
_cell.angle_alpha   90.00
_cell.angle_beta   90.00
_cell.angle_gamma   90.00
#
_symmetry.space_group_name_H-M   'P 1'
#
loop_
_entity.id
_entity.type
_entity.pdbx_description
1 polymer ?
#
loop_
_entity_poly.entity_id
_entity_poly.type
_entity_poly.pdbx_seq_one_letter_code
_entity_poly.pdbx_strand_id
1 'polypeptide(L)'
;MVVCKCRKATKLYCFVHKVPVCGECICFPEHQICVIRTYSEWVIDGEYDWPPKCCKCQAIFEEEAGSEKTRLGCLHVIHTNCLISHIKSFPLHTASAGYVCPSCSTSI
;
A
#
# COMPACT_ATOMS: atom_id res chain seq x y z
N MET A 1 -9.34 -8.79 -16.10
CA MET A 1 -9.82 -8.92 -14.69
C MET A 1 -9.45 -10.33 -14.24
N VAL A 2 -8.96 -10.49 -13.01
CA VAL A 2 -8.52 -11.78 -12.45
C VAL A 2 -9.32 -12.10 -11.19
N VAL A 3 -9.20 -13.32 -10.67
CA VAL A 3 -9.97 -13.78 -9.51
C VAL A 3 -9.04 -14.06 -8.34
N CYS A 4 -9.26 -13.37 -7.22
CA CYS A 4 -8.53 -13.64 -5.98
C CYS A 4 -8.88 -15.03 -5.44
N LYS A 5 -8.00 -15.63 -4.62
CA LYS A 5 -8.25 -16.92 -3.93
C LYS A 5 -9.59 -16.95 -3.16
N CYS A 6 -10.05 -15.82 -2.63
CA CYS A 6 -11.34 -15.69 -1.94
C CYS A 6 -12.55 -15.59 -2.90
N ARG A 7 -12.38 -15.84 -4.21
CA ARG A 7 -13.40 -15.77 -5.27
C ARG A 7 -13.93 -14.37 -5.59
N LYS A 8 -13.30 -13.31 -5.08
CA LYS A 8 -13.63 -11.92 -5.46
C LYS A 8 -12.91 -11.54 -6.75
N ALA A 9 -13.65 -10.94 -7.68
CA ALA A 9 -13.09 -10.35 -8.89
C ALA A 9 -12.22 -9.14 -8.53
N THR A 10 -11.05 -9.03 -9.15
CA THR A 10 -10.07 -7.99 -8.81
C THR A 10 -9.26 -7.60 -10.05
N LYS A 11 -8.68 -6.40 -9.99
CA LYS A 11 -7.65 -5.96 -10.91
C LYS A 11 -6.26 -5.97 -10.26
N LEU A 12 -6.18 -6.17 -8.95
CA LEU A 12 -4.93 -6.11 -8.20
C LEU A 12 -4.18 -7.45 -8.27
N TYR A 13 -2.86 -7.33 -8.22
CA TYR A 13 -1.94 -8.45 -8.29
C TYR A 13 -0.77 -8.21 -7.33
N CYS A 14 -0.38 -9.26 -6.61
CA CYS A 14 0.75 -9.23 -5.71
C CYS A 14 2.01 -9.62 -6.48
N PHE A 15 2.95 -8.68 -6.65
CA PHE A 15 4.18 -8.89 -7.44
C PHE A 15 5.15 -9.83 -6.73
N VAL A 16 5.14 -9.80 -5.39
CA VAL A 16 5.98 -10.64 -4.53
C VAL A 16 5.54 -12.10 -4.57
N HIS A 17 4.26 -12.36 -4.35
CA HIS A 17 3.70 -13.71 -4.30
C HIS A 17 3.23 -14.24 -5.66
N LYS A 18 3.18 -13.38 -6.70
CA LYS A 18 2.73 -13.71 -8.06
C LYS A 18 1.31 -14.31 -8.08
N VAL A 19 0.41 -13.70 -7.30
CA VAL A 19 -0.99 -14.13 -7.19
C VAL A 19 -1.97 -12.95 -7.30
N PRO A 20 -3.17 -13.17 -7.86
CA PRO A 20 -4.25 -12.19 -7.81
C PRO A 20 -4.76 -11.99 -6.38
N VAL A 21 -4.96 -10.74 -5.98
CA VAL A 21 -5.38 -10.36 -4.62
C VAL A 21 -6.52 -9.35 -4.67
N CYS A 22 -7.46 -9.37 -3.71
CA CYS A 22 -8.52 -8.37 -3.61
C CYS A 22 -8.21 -7.32 -2.53
N GLY A 23 -9.00 -6.25 -2.46
CA GLY A 23 -8.81 -5.14 -1.51
C GLY A 23 -8.83 -5.55 -0.03
N GLU A 24 -9.42 -6.68 0.32
CA GLU A 24 -9.38 -7.21 1.70
C GLU A 24 -8.16 -8.09 1.92
N CYS A 25 -7.82 -8.97 0.96
CA CYS A 25 -6.69 -9.90 1.12
C CYS A 25 -5.34 -9.18 1.19
N ILE A 26 -5.20 -7.99 0.58
CA ILE A 26 -3.98 -7.17 0.68
C ILE A 26 -3.71 -6.61 2.09
N CYS A 27 -4.71 -6.66 2.97
CA CYS A 27 -4.59 -6.23 4.37
C CYS A 27 -4.15 -7.36 5.30
N PHE A 28 -4.12 -8.61 4.83
CA PHE A 28 -3.63 -9.72 5.65
C PHE A 28 -2.12 -9.65 5.84
N PRO A 29 -1.58 -10.22 6.95
CA PRO A 29 -0.15 -10.21 7.25
C PRO A 29 0.72 -10.69 6.08
N GLU A 30 0.26 -11.70 5.34
CA GLU A 30 0.93 -12.26 4.16
C GLU A 30 1.18 -11.21 3.06
N HIS A 31 0.32 -10.20 2.92
CA HIS A 31 0.41 -9.19 1.86
C HIS A 31 0.59 -7.77 2.40
N GLN A 32 0.71 -7.59 3.72
CA GLN A 32 0.71 -6.27 4.36
C GLN A 32 1.79 -5.35 3.80
N ILE A 33 2.96 -5.90 3.48
CA ILE A 33 4.09 -5.16 2.90
C ILE A 33 4.31 -5.46 1.41
N CYS A 34 3.56 -6.38 0.80
CA CYS A 34 3.80 -6.73 -0.59
C CYS A 34 3.63 -5.54 -1.54
N VAL A 35 4.42 -5.53 -2.62
CA VAL A 35 4.20 -4.64 -3.76
C VAL A 35 2.96 -5.12 -4.49
N ILE A 36 1.89 -4.32 -4.42
CA ILE A 36 0.61 -4.59 -5.06
C ILE A 36 0.38 -3.51 -6.11
N ARG A 37 0.18 -3.92 -7.36
CA ARG A 37 -0.26 -3.04 -8.46
C ARG A 37 -1.33 -3.75 -9.28
N THR A 38 -1.70 -3.21 -10.44
CA THR A 38 -2.66 -3.91 -11.30
C THR A 38 -2.03 -5.11 -12.01
N TYR A 39 -2.85 -6.10 -12.35
CA TYR A 39 -2.40 -7.24 -13.17
C TYR A 39 -1.89 -6.81 -14.54
N SER A 40 -2.46 -5.75 -15.11
CA SER A 40 -1.98 -5.18 -16.38
C SER A 40 -0.55 -4.68 -16.26
N GLU A 41 -0.23 -3.95 -15.19
CA GLU A 41 1.14 -3.51 -14.92
C GLU A 41 2.08 -4.70 -14.79
N TRP A 42 1.72 -5.74 -14.04
CA TRP A 42 2.54 -6.95 -13.91
C TRP A 42 2.88 -7.62 -15.25
N VAL A 43 1.91 -7.67 -16.17
CA VAL A 43 2.09 -8.29 -17.50
C VAL A 43 2.97 -7.43 -18.40
N ILE A 44 2.92 -6.10 -18.26
CA ILE A 44 3.70 -5.16 -19.06
C ILE A 44 5.14 -5.08 -18.52
N ASP A 45 5.27 -4.83 -17.22
CA ASP A 45 6.51 -4.60 -16.51
C ASP A 45 6.38 -5.19 -15.08
N GLY A 46 6.99 -6.35 -14.91
CA GLY A 46 7.00 -7.09 -13.65
C GLY A 46 8.08 -6.64 -12.67
N GLU A 47 8.80 -5.55 -12.95
CA GLU A 47 9.86 -5.05 -12.09
C GLU A 47 9.31 -4.33 -10.85
N TYR A 48 9.95 -4.55 -9.71
CA TYR A 48 9.60 -3.92 -8.44
C TYR A 48 10.78 -3.87 -7.47
N ASP A 49 10.81 -2.83 -6.65
CA ASP A 49 11.74 -2.72 -5.53
C ASP A 49 11.26 -3.57 -4.34
N TRP A 50 12.16 -4.40 -3.82
CA TRP A 50 11.93 -5.20 -2.62
C TRP A 50 13.20 -5.21 -1.74
N PRO A 51 13.08 -5.03 -0.42
CA PRO A 51 11.86 -4.78 0.36
C PRO A 51 11.26 -3.38 0.15
N PRO A 52 9.93 -3.21 0.32
CA PRO A 52 9.25 -1.94 0.21
C PRO A 52 9.76 -0.92 1.24
N LYS A 53 9.64 0.35 0.88
CA LYS A 53 9.97 1.48 1.75
C LYS A 53 8.70 2.22 2.17
N CYS A 54 8.73 2.79 3.37
CA CYS A 54 7.68 3.69 3.84
C CYS A 54 7.60 4.92 2.95
N CYS A 55 6.42 5.21 2.40
CA CYS A 55 6.22 6.33 1.47
C CYS A 55 6.45 7.73 2.07
N LYS A 56 6.66 7.83 3.40
CA LYS A 56 6.96 9.09 4.10
C LYS A 56 8.42 9.21 4.54
N CYS A 57 8.97 8.22 5.27
CA CYS A 57 10.32 8.30 5.82
C CYS A 57 11.38 7.57 4.98
N GLN A 58 10.96 6.87 3.91
CA GLN A 58 11.84 6.10 3.03
C GLN A 58 12.63 4.97 3.71
N ALA A 59 12.39 4.71 5.01
CA ALA A 59 12.94 3.56 5.70
C ALA A 59 12.31 2.27 5.17
N ILE A 60 13.12 1.21 5.09
CA ILE A 60 12.67 -0.13 4.72
C ILE A 60 11.74 -0.65 5.83
N PHE A 61 10.70 -1.38 5.45
CA PHE A 61 9.88 -2.09 6.43
C PHE A 61 10.64 -3.29 6.96
N GLU A 62 11.24 -3.15 8.14
CA GLU A 62 11.87 -4.26 8.84
C GLU A 62 10.81 -5.32 9.24
N GLU A 63 11.24 -6.58 9.27
CA GLU A 63 10.40 -7.73 9.65
C GLU A 63 10.06 -7.73 11.15
N GLU A 64 10.80 -6.95 11.96
CA GLU A 64 10.63 -6.86 13.40
C GLU A 64 9.38 -6.05 13.82
N ALA A 65 8.58 -6.70 14.66
CA ALA A 65 7.18 -6.45 15.03
C ALA A 65 6.90 -5.15 15.81
N GLY A 66 7.68 -4.10 15.64
CA GLY A 66 7.54 -2.86 16.41
C GLY A 66 6.68 -1.79 15.76
N SER A 67 6.76 -1.65 14.43
CA SER A 67 6.16 -0.52 13.72
C SER A 67 4.91 -0.96 12.97
N GLU A 68 3.73 -0.58 13.46
CA GLU A 68 2.47 -0.81 12.76
C GLU A 68 2.49 -0.16 11.37
N LYS A 69 1.97 -0.86 10.36
CA LYS A 69 2.04 -0.49 8.93
C LYS A 69 0.62 -0.36 8.41
N THR A 70 0.33 0.75 7.75
CA THR A 70 -0.96 1.03 7.12
C THR A 70 -0.81 1.03 5.60
N ARG A 71 -1.72 0.37 4.90
CA ARG A 71 -1.84 0.47 3.44
C ARG A 71 -2.87 1.55 3.09
N LEU A 72 -2.48 2.51 2.27
CA LEU A 72 -3.33 3.60 1.80
C LEU A 72 -4.21 3.16 0.63
N GLY A 73 -5.27 3.93 0.31
CA GLY A 73 -6.14 3.64 -0.84
C GLY A 73 -5.41 3.62 -2.19
N CYS A 74 -4.30 4.35 -2.31
CA CYS A 74 -3.39 4.33 -3.45
C CYS A 74 -2.41 3.14 -3.46
N LEU A 75 -2.59 2.16 -2.58
CA LEU A 75 -1.77 0.94 -2.42
C LEU A 75 -0.37 1.13 -1.83
N HIS A 76 0.13 2.36 -1.69
CA HIS A 76 1.37 2.63 -0.95
C HIS A 76 1.25 2.24 0.53
N VAL A 77 2.36 1.81 1.11
CA VAL A 77 2.46 1.43 2.53
C VAL A 77 3.21 2.51 3.30
N ILE A 78 2.72 2.84 4.49
CA ILE A 78 3.27 3.84 5.39
C ILE A 78 3.32 3.28 6.82
N HIS A 79 4.31 3.64 7.63
CA HIS A 79 4.24 3.37 9.07
C HIS A 79 3.05 4.13 9.66
N THR A 80 2.25 3.52 10.55
CA THR A 80 1.11 4.18 11.21
C THR A 80 1.56 5.47 11.91
N ASN A 81 2.73 5.45 12.57
CA ASN A 81 3.27 6.66 13.20
C ASN A 81 3.63 7.76 12.18
N CYS A 82 4.19 7.38 11.02
CA CYS A 82 4.44 8.32 9.93
C CYS A 82 3.14 8.89 9.34
N LEU A 83 2.08 8.09 9.25
CA LEU A 83 0.77 8.54 8.82
C LEU A 83 0.18 9.55 9.80
N ILE A 84 0.18 9.23 11.10
CA ILE A 84 -0.33 10.12 12.15
C ILE A 84 0.45 11.45 12.15
N SER A 85 1.78 11.39 12.08
CA SER A 85 2.63 12.59 12.00
C SER A 85 2.34 13.40 10.73
N HIS A 86 2.08 12.72 9.61
CA HIS A 86 1.74 13.38 8.36
C HIS A 86 0.39 14.10 8.44
N ILE A 87 -0.67 13.44 8.95
CA ILE A 87 -2.00 14.02 9.14
C ILE A 87 -1.95 15.22 10.10
N LYS A 88 -1.21 15.10 11.21
CA LYS A 88 -1.03 16.19 12.19
C LYS A 88 -0.30 17.41 11.63
N SER A 89 0.43 17.27 10.52
CA SER A 89 1.09 18.40 9.85
C SER A 89 0.12 19.27 9.05
N PHE A 90 -1.11 18.81 8.80
CA PHE A 90 -2.12 19.57 8.07
C PHE A 90 -2.91 20.51 9.01
N PRO A 91 -3.45 21.63 8.50
CA PRO A 91 -4.32 22.52 9.27
C PRO A 91 -5.54 21.79 9.85
N LEU A 92 -6.02 22.22 11.03
CA LEU A 92 -7.22 21.68 11.69
C LEU A 92 -8.49 21.73 10.82
N HIS A 93 -8.55 22.63 9.83
CA HIS A 93 -9.67 22.80 8.90
C HIS A 93 -9.45 22.09 7.56
N THR A 94 -8.49 21.15 7.49
CA THR A 94 -8.28 20.37 6.27
C THR A 94 -9.48 19.48 6.03
N ALA A 95 -10.20 19.75 4.93
CA ALA A 95 -11.30 18.91 4.47
C ALA A 95 -10.81 17.46 4.26
N SER A 96 -11.71 16.49 4.33
CA SER A 96 -11.38 15.06 4.17
C SER A 96 -10.59 14.76 2.89
N ALA A 97 -10.90 15.44 1.78
CA ALA A 97 -10.18 15.31 0.50
C ALA A 97 -8.79 15.97 0.47
N GLY A 98 -8.41 16.70 1.52
CA GLY A 98 -7.12 17.40 1.60
C GLY A 98 -5.97 16.53 2.11
N TYR A 99 -6.26 15.36 2.69
CA TYR A 99 -5.23 14.42 3.11
C TYR A 99 -4.74 13.63 1.89
N VAL A 100 -3.47 13.79 1.56
CA VAL A 100 -2.88 13.20 0.36
C VAL A 100 -1.70 12.30 0.69
N CYS A 101 -1.49 11.26 -0.10
CA CYS A 101 -0.35 10.37 0.03
C CYS A 101 0.95 11.17 -0.18
N PRO A 102 1.96 11.05 0.70
CA PRO A 102 3.21 11.79 0.56
C PRO A 102 4.04 11.40 -0.67
N SER A 103 3.75 10.26 -1.31
CA SER A 103 4.52 9.78 -2.47
C SER A 103 3.84 10.00 -3.82
N CYS A 104 2.50 10.05 -3.89
CA CYS A 104 1.78 10.19 -5.17
C CYS A 104 0.67 11.24 -5.14
N SER A 105 0.50 11.96 -4.03
CA SER A 105 -0.49 13.02 -3.85
C SER A 105 -1.96 12.61 -4.07
N THR A 106 -2.25 11.31 -4.16
CA THR A 106 -3.62 10.78 -4.21
C THR A 106 -4.27 10.91 -2.84
N SER A 107 -5.56 11.23 -2.79
CA SER A 107 -6.32 11.28 -1.52
C SER A 107 -6.17 9.99 -0.73
N ILE A 108 -5.98 10.13 0.59
CA ILE A 108 -5.92 9.03 1.55
C ILE A 108 -7.33 8.61 1.96
#